data_AF-A0A7S3H492-F1
#
_entry.id   AF-A0A7S3H492-F1
#
_cell.length_a   1.000
_cell.length_b   1.000
_cell.length_c   1.000
_cell.angle_alpha   90.00
_cell.angle_beta   90.00
_cell.angle_gamma   90.00
#
_symmetry.space_group_name_H-M   'P 1'
#
loop_
_entity.id
_entity.type
_entity.pdbx_description
1 polymer ?
#
loop_
_entity_poly.entity_id
_entity_poly.type
_entity_poly.pdbx_seq_one_letter_code
_entity_poly.pdbx_strand_id
1 'polypeptide(L)'
;KDNLPIILKELQAYIKEKNETFVCSAIRTVGQIADRDIASIDHCTQGILHVLLCTKTASIITECVNVLTILLLHNPDSTITHTTIKQLVKLLIIENGIETPSARSSVVYLIAHFHKVLSKVAPDILRILSIGFAHEDTATKCQIMNFAIKLSLLLPEH
;
A
#
# COMPACT_ATOMS: atom_id res chain seq x y z
N LYS A 1 -6.20 14.06 25.92
CA LYS A 1 -5.41 12.98 26.56
C LYS A 1 -5.39 11.84 25.56
N ASP A 2 -4.29 11.73 24.82
CA ASP A 2 -4.18 10.91 23.62
C ASP A 2 -4.06 9.44 23.98
N ASN A 3 -5.18 8.73 23.89
CA ASN A 3 -5.23 7.28 24.05
C ASN A 3 -4.80 6.55 22.77
N LEU A 4 -4.60 7.27 21.66
CA LEU A 4 -4.23 6.72 20.36
C LEU A 4 -2.95 5.85 20.39
N PRO A 5 -1.86 6.25 21.08
CA PRO A 5 -0.65 5.43 21.14
C PRO A 5 -0.84 4.15 21.96
N ILE A 6 -1.72 4.20 22.97
CA ILE A 6 -2.07 3.08 23.83
C ILE A 6 -2.94 2.09 23.05
N ILE A 7 -3.95 2.59 22.34
CA ILE A 7 -4.82 1.79 21.48
C ILE A 7 -4.01 1.11 20.36
N LEU A 8 -3.05 1.82 19.75
CA LEU A 8 -2.17 1.23 18.72
C LEU A 8 -1.25 0.15 19.29
N LYS A 9 -0.70 0.33 20.50
CA LYS A 9 0.06 -0.72 21.20
C LYS A 9 -0.79 -1.94 21.56
N GLU A 10 -2.02 -1.73 21.99
CA GLU A 10 -2.94 -2.84 22.27
C GLU A 10 -3.38 -3.55 20.99
N LEU A 11 -3.66 -2.83 19.90
CA LEU A 11 -3.91 -3.43 18.58
C LEU A 11 -2.75 -4.33 18.14
N GLN A 12 -1.51 -3.89 18.36
CA GLN A 12 -0.31 -4.68 18.09
C GLN A 12 -0.23 -5.97 18.93
N ALA A 13 -0.79 -5.97 20.14
CA ALA A 13 -0.92 -7.17 20.97
C ALA A 13 -2.04 -8.10 20.49
N TYR A 14 -3.16 -7.56 19.99
CA TYR A 14 -4.30 -8.32 19.48
C TYR A 14 -4.08 -8.94 18.09
N ILE A 15 -3.09 -8.49 17.31
CA ILE A 15 -2.69 -9.15 16.06
C ILE A 15 -2.13 -10.57 16.28
N LYS A 16 -1.84 -10.96 17.54
CA LYS A 16 -1.56 -12.35 17.92
C LYS A 16 -2.82 -13.20 18.18
N GLU A 17 -4.02 -12.63 18.19
CA GLU A 17 -5.27 -13.38 18.33
C GLU A 17 -5.78 -13.92 16.99
N LYS A 18 -6.35 -15.13 17.03
CA LYS A 18 -6.77 -15.97 15.88
C LYS A 18 -7.95 -15.43 15.05
N ASN A 19 -8.44 -14.20 15.28
CA ASN A 19 -9.62 -13.69 14.59
C ASN A 19 -9.27 -12.61 13.54
N GLU A 20 -9.08 -13.06 12.31
CA GLU A 20 -8.79 -12.19 11.15
C GLU A 20 -9.86 -11.11 10.94
N THR A 21 -11.14 -11.43 11.13
CA THR A 21 -12.23 -10.47 10.92
C THR A 21 -12.19 -9.30 11.91
N PHE A 22 -11.77 -9.58 13.14
CA PHE A 22 -11.58 -8.54 14.15
C PHE A 22 -10.41 -7.64 13.79
N VAL A 23 -9.27 -8.23 13.39
CA VAL A 23 -8.07 -7.47 12.97
C VAL A 23 -8.38 -6.58 11.77
N CYS A 24 -9.08 -7.09 10.75
CA CYS A 24 -9.49 -6.28 9.60
C CYS A 24 -10.42 -5.14 10.01
N SER A 25 -11.40 -5.39 10.88
CA SER A 25 -12.31 -4.36 11.38
C SER A 25 -11.58 -3.27 12.18
N ALA A 26 -10.59 -3.68 12.98
CA ALA A 26 -9.75 -2.77 13.74
C ALA A 26 -8.90 -1.88 12.83
N ILE A 27 -8.22 -2.46 11.83
CA ILE A 27 -7.44 -1.72 10.82
C ILE A 27 -8.31 -0.71 10.09
N ARG A 28 -9.50 -1.12 9.66
CA ARG A 28 -10.46 -0.22 9.00
C ARG A 28 -10.87 0.94 9.88
N THR A 29 -11.15 0.67 11.16
CA THR A 29 -11.54 1.70 12.13
C THR A 29 -10.40 2.69 12.37
N VAL A 30 -9.16 2.20 12.52
CA VAL A 30 -7.96 3.05 12.62
C VAL A 30 -7.81 3.91 11.38
N GLY A 31 -8.02 3.34 10.19
CA GLY A 31 -8.02 4.08 8.93
C GLY A 31 -9.03 5.22 8.91
N GLN A 32 -10.27 4.96 9.31
CA GLN A 32 -11.34 5.96 9.37
C GLN A 32 -11.07 7.08 10.39
N ILE A 33 -10.38 6.78 11.49
CA ILE A 33 -9.99 7.79 12.47
C ILE A 33 -8.86 8.65 11.92
N ALA A 34 -7.84 8.02 11.35
CA ALA A 34 -6.72 8.71 10.73
C ALA A 34 -7.17 9.64 9.58
N ASP A 35 -8.18 9.22 8.82
CA ASP A 35 -8.80 10.03 7.76
C ASP A 35 -9.39 11.35 8.26
N ARG A 36 -9.90 11.36 9.51
CA ARG A 36 -10.52 12.55 10.13
C ARG A 36 -9.51 13.44 10.84
N ASP A 37 -8.38 12.89 11.27
CA ASP A 37 -7.34 13.60 12.01
C ASP A 37 -6.00 13.52 11.29
N ILE A 38 -5.72 14.57 10.50
CA ILE A 38 -4.53 14.70 9.65
C ILE A 38 -3.23 14.55 10.47
N ALA A 39 -3.22 15.00 11.72
CA ALA A 39 -2.04 14.92 12.59
C ALA A 39 -1.62 13.47 12.90
N SER A 40 -2.58 12.53 12.86
CA SER A 40 -2.37 11.12 13.17
C SER A 40 -2.07 10.26 11.94
N ILE A 41 -2.25 10.78 10.72
CA ILE A 41 -2.12 10.01 9.46
C ILE A 41 -0.76 9.32 9.35
N ASP A 42 0.34 10.06 9.62
CA ASP A 42 1.69 9.51 9.49
C ASP A 42 1.94 8.37 10.49
N HIS A 43 1.48 8.53 11.73
CA HIS A 43 1.63 7.52 12.76
C HIS A 43 0.80 6.27 12.45
N CYS A 44 -0.44 6.45 12.00
CA CYS A 44 -1.32 5.36 11.59
C CYS A 44 -0.79 4.64 10.35
N THR A 45 -0.23 5.36 9.37
CA THR A 45 0.40 4.79 8.17
C THR A 45 1.59 3.90 8.55
N GLN A 46 2.47 4.36 9.44
CA GLN A 46 3.58 3.55 9.95
C GLN A 46 3.09 2.30 10.70
N GLY A 47 2.08 2.46 11.55
CA GLY A 47 1.48 1.37 12.30
C GLY A 47 0.92 0.29 11.39
N ILE A 48 0.10 0.67 10.41
CA ILE A 48 -0.53 -0.26 9.45
C ILE A 48 0.52 -0.89 8.53
N LEU A 49 1.53 -0.14 8.09
CA LEU A 49 2.65 -0.70 7.33
C LEU A 49 3.39 -1.77 8.14
N HIS A 50 3.64 -1.54 9.43
CA HIS A 50 4.24 -2.57 10.29
C HIS A 50 3.37 -3.84 10.35
N VAL A 51 2.04 -3.68 10.50
CA VAL A 51 1.12 -4.84 10.46
C VAL A 51 1.22 -5.59 9.14
N LEU A 52 1.23 -4.87 8.02
CA LEU A 52 1.38 -5.43 6.67
C LEU A 52 2.68 -6.25 6.52
N LEU A 53 3.79 -5.77 7.10
CA LEU A 53 5.09 -6.45 7.03
C LEU A 53 5.19 -7.70 7.91
N CYS A 54 4.40 -7.78 8.98
CA CYS A 54 4.44 -8.91 9.92
C CYS A 54 3.43 -10.01 9.59
N THR A 55 2.38 -9.69 8.84
CA THR A 55 1.31 -10.65 8.52
C THR A 55 1.59 -11.41 7.22
N LYS A 56 1.09 -12.64 7.13
CA LYS A 56 1.03 -13.43 5.88
C LYS A 56 -0.40 -13.74 5.45
N THR A 57 -1.38 -13.24 6.20
CA THR A 57 -2.79 -13.54 5.97
C THR A 57 -3.35 -12.65 4.88
N ALA A 58 -3.85 -13.25 3.80
CA ALA A 58 -4.36 -12.56 2.61
C ALA A 58 -5.47 -11.54 2.91
N SER A 59 -6.38 -11.86 3.85
CA SER A 59 -7.47 -10.97 4.26
C SER A 59 -6.95 -9.69 4.91
N ILE A 60 -6.01 -9.82 5.85
CA ILE A 60 -5.36 -8.71 6.55
C ILE A 60 -4.51 -7.88 5.60
N ILE A 61 -3.72 -8.51 4.72
CA ILE A 61 -2.92 -7.82 3.70
C ILE A 61 -3.82 -6.93 2.83
N THR A 62 -4.93 -7.48 2.37
CA THR A 62 -5.89 -6.75 1.52
C THR A 62 -6.46 -5.54 2.24
N GLU A 63 -6.86 -5.70 3.51
CA GLU A 63 -7.40 -4.60 4.29
C GLU A 63 -6.35 -3.51 4.58
N CYS A 64 -5.13 -3.92 4.97
CA CYS A 64 -4.02 -3.00 5.16
C CYS A 64 -3.74 -2.18 3.90
N VAL A 65 -3.65 -2.83 2.74
CA VAL A 65 -3.39 -2.15 1.46
C VAL A 65 -4.52 -1.19 1.10
N ASN A 66 -5.78 -1.56 1.33
CA ASN A 66 -6.92 -0.68 1.07
C ASN A 66 -6.88 0.58 1.95
N VAL A 67 -6.63 0.42 3.24
CA VAL A 67 -6.54 1.55 4.16
C VAL A 67 -5.31 2.41 3.86
N LEU A 68 -4.14 1.80 3.63
CA LEU A 68 -2.93 2.53 3.22
C LEU A 68 -3.17 3.31 1.94
N THR A 69 -3.91 2.76 0.97
CA THR A 69 -4.24 3.48 -0.27
C THR A 69 -4.95 4.80 0.03
N ILE A 70 -5.93 4.79 0.93
CA ILE A 70 -6.67 5.98 1.32
C ILE A 70 -5.74 6.98 2.02
N LEU A 71 -4.99 6.53 3.04
CA LEU A 71 -4.12 7.39 3.83
C LEU A 71 -3.00 8.05 3.00
N LEU A 72 -2.38 7.29 2.09
CA LEU A 72 -1.31 7.80 1.24
C LEU A 72 -1.82 8.85 0.24
N LEU A 73 -3.04 8.68 -0.27
CA LEU A 73 -3.65 9.67 -1.17
C LEU A 73 -4.07 10.96 -0.44
N HIS A 74 -4.43 10.87 0.84
CA HIS A 74 -4.76 12.04 1.65
C HIS A 74 -3.54 12.85 2.09
N ASN A 75 -2.36 12.23 2.21
CA ASN A 75 -1.12 12.93 2.56
C ASN A 75 0.05 12.57 1.61
N PRO A 76 -0.03 12.98 0.33
CA PRO A 76 0.89 12.51 -0.71
C PRO A 76 2.34 13.02 -0.57
N ASP A 77 2.53 14.18 0.04
CA ASP A 77 3.84 14.85 0.15
C ASP A 77 4.61 14.47 1.43
N SER A 78 4.04 13.60 2.27
CA SER A 78 4.70 13.16 3.51
C SER A 78 5.90 12.25 3.23
N THR A 79 6.98 12.45 3.99
CA THR A 79 8.16 11.58 3.97
C THR A 79 7.82 10.12 4.29
N ILE A 80 6.79 9.91 5.12
CA ILE A 80 6.28 8.58 5.46
C ILE A 80 5.60 7.95 4.25
N THR A 81 4.84 8.72 3.47
CA THR A 81 4.20 8.25 2.23
C THR A 81 5.26 7.75 1.24
N HIS A 82 6.30 8.54 0.98
CA HIS A 82 7.38 8.15 0.09
C HIS A 82 8.10 6.87 0.55
N THR A 83 8.32 6.72 1.86
CA THR A 83 8.98 5.53 2.43
C THR A 83 8.08 4.30 2.34
N THR A 84 6.79 4.47 2.60
CA THR A 84 5.77 3.41 2.52
C THR A 84 5.64 2.89 1.09
N ILE A 85 5.59 3.78 0.09
CA ILE A 85 5.53 3.39 -1.32
C ILE A 85 6.76 2.55 -1.71
N LYS A 86 7.97 2.92 -1.29
CA LYS A 86 9.18 2.12 -1.56
C LYS A 86 9.10 0.72 -0.95
N GLN A 87 8.55 0.59 0.26
CA GLN A 87 8.33 -0.71 0.89
C GLN A 87 7.27 -1.54 0.13
N LEU A 88 6.19 -0.91 -0.33
CA LEU A 88 5.18 -1.58 -1.15
C LEU A 88 5.74 -2.09 -2.48
N VAL A 89 6.62 -1.33 -3.15
CA VAL A 89 7.34 -1.81 -4.35
C VAL A 89 8.16 -3.05 -4.02
N LYS A 90 8.91 -3.03 -2.91
CA LYS A 90 9.73 -4.17 -2.49
C LYS A 90 8.87 -5.42 -2.21
N LEU A 91 7.77 -5.27 -1.49
CA LEU A 91 6.84 -6.36 -1.20
C LEU A 91 6.23 -6.96 -2.47
N LEU A 92 5.84 -6.10 -3.43
CA LEU A 92 5.21 -6.52 -4.68
C LEU A 92 6.18 -7.29 -5.60
N ILE A 93 7.43 -6.82 -5.72
CA ILE A 93 8.36 -7.24 -6.77
C ILE A 93 9.42 -8.23 -6.27
N ILE A 94 9.94 -8.03 -5.06
CA ILE A 94 11.09 -8.79 -4.56
C ILE A 94 10.62 -9.96 -3.70
N GLU A 95 9.67 -9.71 -2.80
CA GLU A 95 9.26 -10.69 -1.78
C GLU A 95 8.04 -11.51 -2.22
N ASN A 96 7.38 -11.14 -3.32
CA ASN A 96 6.10 -11.71 -3.76
C ASN A 96 5.06 -11.80 -2.63
N GLY A 97 5.10 -10.85 -1.69
CA GLY A 97 4.29 -10.89 -0.46
C GLY A 97 2.82 -10.51 -0.65
N ILE A 98 2.42 -10.11 -1.87
CA ILE A 98 1.06 -9.69 -2.19
C ILE A 98 0.55 -10.57 -3.32
N GLU A 99 -0.17 -11.63 -2.96
CA GLU A 99 -0.74 -12.60 -3.93
C GLU A 99 -2.19 -12.26 -4.31
N THR A 100 -2.94 -11.65 -3.39
CA THR A 100 -4.35 -11.32 -3.62
C THR A 100 -4.51 -10.32 -4.77
N PRO A 101 -5.27 -10.64 -5.84
CA PRO A 101 -5.39 -9.78 -7.03
C PRO A 101 -5.84 -8.36 -6.72
N SER A 102 -6.83 -8.21 -5.83
CA SER A 102 -7.32 -6.90 -5.40
C SER A 102 -6.23 -6.05 -4.75
N ALA A 103 -5.48 -6.63 -3.80
CA ALA A 103 -4.38 -5.94 -3.13
C ALA A 103 -3.24 -5.60 -4.11
N ARG A 104 -2.89 -6.53 -5.01
CA ARG A 104 -1.89 -6.31 -6.07
C ARG A 104 -2.28 -5.12 -6.95
N SER A 105 -3.52 -5.08 -7.43
CA SER A 105 -4.05 -3.98 -8.24
C SER A 105 -3.94 -2.64 -7.52
N SER A 106 -4.34 -2.57 -6.24
CA SER A 106 -4.24 -1.36 -5.43
C SER A 106 -2.79 -0.89 -5.24
N VAL A 107 -1.84 -1.81 -5.02
CA VAL A 107 -0.42 -1.44 -4.91
C VAL A 107 0.15 -0.97 -6.24
N VAL A 108 -0.16 -1.62 -7.37
CA VAL A 108 0.27 -1.14 -8.70
C VAL A 108 -0.31 0.25 -8.97
N TYR A 109 -1.58 0.49 -8.62
CA TYR A 109 -2.20 1.81 -8.71
C TYR A 109 -1.42 2.86 -7.92
N LEU A 110 -1.05 2.57 -6.66
CA LEU A 110 -0.26 3.48 -5.83
C LEU A 110 1.11 3.77 -6.44
N ILE A 111 1.83 2.74 -6.89
CA ILE A 111 3.13 2.91 -7.56
C ILE A 111 2.99 3.81 -8.80
N ALA A 112 1.94 3.59 -9.59
CA ALA A 112 1.62 4.40 -10.76
C ALA A 112 1.18 5.83 -10.39
N HIS A 113 0.55 6.04 -9.25
CA HIS A 113 0.19 7.37 -8.76
C HIS A 113 1.44 8.16 -8.36
N PHE A 114 2.33 7.53 -7.58
CA PHE A 114 3.56 8.11 -7.06
C PHE A 114 4.78 7.93 -7.98
N HIS A 115 4.57 7.67 -9.27
CA HIS A 115 5.64 7.39 -10.24
C HIS A 115 6.70 8.51 -10.32
N LYS A 116 6.34 9.77 -10.08
CA LYS A 116 7.29 10.91 -10.06
C LYS A 116 8.33 10.77 -8.96
N VAL A 117 7.92 10.27 -7.79
CA VAL A 117 8.80 9.97 -6.65
C VAL A 117 9.78 8.84 -6.99
N LEU A 118 9.30 7.90 -7.81
CA LEU A 118 10.02 6.71 -8.22
C LEU A 118 10.69 6.87 -9.59
N SER A 119 10.80 8.08 -10.15
CA SER A 119 11.15 8.33 -11.55
C SER A 119 12.37 7.55 -12.06
N LYS A 120 13.42 7.42 -11.24
CA LYS A 120 14.65 6.68 -11.58
C LYS A 120 14.45 5.17 -11.72
N VAL A 121 13.52 4.58 -10.97
CA VAL A 121 13.28 3.12 -10.91
C VAL A 121 11.95 2.72 -11.55
N ALA A 122 11.09 3.67 -11.88
CA ALA A 122 9.77 3.41 -12.41
C ALA A 122 9.78 2.64 -13.75
N PRO A 123 10.71 2.89 -14.71
CA PRO A 123 10.84 2.06 -15.90
C PRO A 123 11.18 0.59 -15.59
N ASP A 124 12.06 0.35 -14.60
CA ASP A 124 12.42 -1.00 -14.18
C ASP A 124 11.27 -1.73 -13.49
N ILE A 125 10.53 -1.03 -12.63
CA ILE A 125 9.31 -1.54 -12.01
C ILE A 125 8.33 -1.98 -13.11
N LEU A 126 8.07 -1.13 -14.10
CA LEU A 126 7.16 -1.46 -15.20
C LEU A 126 7.69 -2.65 -16.00
N ARG A 127 8.99 -2.71 -16.30
CA ARG A 127 9.61 -3.84 -16.99
C ARG A 127 9.36 -5.16 -16.28
N ILE A 128 9.51 -5.18 -14.95
CA ILE A 128 9.27 -6.41 -14.17
C ILE A 128 7.79 -6.79 -14.16
N LEU A 129 6.88 -5.83 -13.97
CA LEU A 129 5.44 -6.08 -14.04
C LEU A 129 4.99 -6.63 -15.41
N SER A 130 5.61 -6.14 -16.49
CA SER A 130 5.33 -6.60 -17.85
C SER A 130 5.69 -8.06 -18.09
N ILE A 131 6.69 -8.62 -17.39
CA ILE A 131 7.06 -10.04 -17.51
C ILE A 131 5.91 -10.93 -17.02
N GLY A 132 5.25 -10.55 -15.91
CA GLY A 132 4.13 -11.28 -15.33
C GLY A 132 2.77 -10.97 -15.94
N PHE A 133 2.67 -9.94 -16.78
CA PHE A 133 1.40 -9.33 -17.21
C PHE A 133 0.34 -10.32 -17.70
N ALA A 134 0.72 -11.32 -18.49
CA ALA A 134 -0.24 -12.29 -19.03
C ALA A 134 -1.00 -13.08 -17.92
N HIS A 135 -0.33 -13.32 -16.80
CA HIS A 135 -0.83 -14.11 -15.67
C HIS A 135 -1.53 -13.26 -14.60
N GLU A 136 -1.50 -11.93 -14.73
CA GLU A 136 -2.19 -11.02 -13.81
C GLU A 136 -3.71 -11.02 -14.04
N ASP A 137 -4.44 -10.67 -12.99
CA ASP A 137 -5.89 -10.46 -13.08
C ASP A 137 -6.22 -9.19 -13.87
N THR A 138 -7.45 -9.11 -14.39
CA THR A 138 -7.91 -8.02 -15.26
C THR A 138 -7.76 -6.65 -14.61
N ALA A 139 -8.07 -6.52 -13.31
CA ALA A 139 -7.90 -5.26 -12.60
C ALA A 139 -6.43 -4.82 -12.54
N THR A 140 -5.53 -5.74 -12.19
CA THR A 140 -4.08 -5.48 -12.15
C THR A 140 -3.52 -5.15 -13.54
N LYS A 141 -3.95 -5.86 -14.59
CA LYS A 141 -3.60 -5.56 -15.98
C LYS A 141 -3.95 -4.12 -16.36
N CYS A 142 -5.15 -3.67 -16.02
CA CYS A 142 -5.56 -2.29 -16.24
C CYS A 142 -4.64 -1.30 -15.51
N GLN A 143 -4.25 -1.60 -14.26
CA GLN A 143 -3.34 -0.72 -13.52
C GLN A 143 -1.91 -0.71 -14.08
N ILE A 144 -1.40 -1.84 -14.56
CA ILE A 144 -0.11 -1.91 -15.26
C ILE A 144 -0.15 -1.07 -16.55
N MET A 145 -1.24 -1.17 -17.32
CA MET A 145 -1.42 -0.36 -18.53
C MET A 145 -1.49 1.14 -18.21
N ASN A 146 -2.26 1.51 -17.20
CA ASN A 146 -2.33 2.90 -16.72
C ASN A 146 -0.96 3.42 -16.27
N PHE A 147 -0.16 2.56 -15.63
CA PHE A 147 1.20 2.92 -15.24
C PHE A 147 2.08 3.17 -16.46
N ALA A 148 2.02 2.30 -17.47
CA ALA A 148 2.76 2.47 -18.72
C ALA A 148 2.41 3.79 -19.41
N ILE A 149 1.12 4.12 -19.54
CA ILE A 149 0.64 5.37 -20.14
C ILE A 149 1.13 6.57 -19.34
N LYS A 150 1.06 6.53 -18.01
CA LYS A 150 1.57 7.63 -17.16
C LYS A 150 3.06 7.84 -17.34
N LEU A 151 3.84 6.77 -17.47
CA LEU A 151 5.28 6.87 -17.71
C LEU A 151 5.62 7.37 -19.10
N SER A 152 4.90 6.95 -20.14
CA SER A 152 5.14 7.41 -21.51
C SER A 152 4.86 8.91 -21.66
N LEU A 153 3.89 9.46 -20.91
CA LEU A 153 3.64 10.91 -20.90
C LEU A 153 4.74 11.73 -20.22
N LEU A 154 5.62 11.09 -19.45
CA LEU A 154 6.65 11.76 -18.65
C LEU A 154 8.05 11.67 -19.25
N LEU A 155 8.27 10.70 -20.14
CA LEU A 155 9.45 10.61 -20.98
C LEU A 155 9.11 11.33 -22.29
N PRO A 156 9.59 12.57 -22.53
CA PRO A 156 9.47 13.16 -23.85
C PRO A 156 10.17 12.23 -24.84
N GLU A 157 9.51 11.92 -25.96
CA GLU A 157 10.12 11.16 -27.04
C GLU A 157 11.47 11.80 -27.42
N HIS A 158 12.48 10.95 -27.62
CA HIS A 158 13.76 11.34 -28.22
C HIS A 158 13.56 11.96 -29.60
#